data_AF-A0A350QVR9-F1
#
_entry.id   AF-A0A350QVR9-F1
#
_cell.length_a   1.000
_cell.length_b   1.000
_cell.length_c   1.000
_cell.angle_alpha   90.00
_cell.angle_beta   90.00
_cell.angle_gamma   90.00
#
_symmetry.space_group_name_H-M   'P 1'
#
loop_
_entity.id
_entity.type
_entity.pdbx_description
1 polymer ?
#
loop_
_entity_poly.entity_id
_entity_poly.type
_entity_poly.pdbx_seq_one_letter_code
_entity_poly.pdbx_strand_id
1 'polypeptide(L)'
;MGKAVLLGLFCLLGSHSQALGNGGDDMLRKYLELRTAEIENSFLGEVADKEDWIRLKEGYREDLRYMLGLVPSRPRTELQATVTGKLEGEGFVVEKLHYQSSPGLYVTGNLYAPKERRKGEKLPAVLYMCGHGRVKKDGVSYGNKVHYHHHGAWFARHGYVCLLIDTIQLGEIEGIHHGTYSKDMWWWVSRGYTPAGVEAWNGMRAIDYLLTRPEGD
;
A
#
# COMPACT_ATOMS: atom_id res chain seq x y z
N MET A 1 -7.81 72.65 -19.31
CA MET A 1 -8.50 72.42 -18.02
C MET A 1 -9.50 71.29 -18.20
N GLY A 2 -9.17 70.09 -17.72
CA GLY A 2 -10.02 68.91 -17.79
C GLY A 2 -9.70 68.03 -16.58
N LYS A 3 -10.70 67.78 -15.74
CA LYS A 3 -10.60 67.21 -14.40
C LYS A 3 -10.27 65.71 -14.46
N ALA A 4 -9.27 65.28 -13.70
CA ALA A 4 -9.06 63.86 -13.39
C ALA A 4 -10.06 63.43 -12.31
N VAL A 5 -10.82 62.37 -12.59
CA VAL A 5 -11.71 61.72 -11.63
C VAL A 5 -10.94 60.57 -10.98
N LEU A 6 -10.65 60.69 -9.69
CA LEU A 6 -10.07 59.62 -8.88
C LEU A 6 -11.23 58.80 -8.28
N LEU A 7 -11.52 57.63 -8.85
CA LEU A 7 -12.41 56.65 -8.21
C LEU A 7 -11.66 55.98 -7.05
N GLY A 8 -11.93 56.43 -5.84
CA GLY A 8 -11.56 55.70 -4.63
C GLY A 8 -12.48 54.50 -4.45
N LEU A 9 -12.00 53.30 -4.76
CA LEU A 9 -12.67 52.05 -4.40
C LEU A 9 -12.50 51.86 -2.88
N PHE A 10 -13.51 52.24 -2.11
CA PHE A 10 -13.64 51.86 -0.71
C PHE A 10 -13.86 50.34 -0.67
N CYS A 11 -12.78 49.57 -0.46
CA CYS A 11 -12.92 48.21 0.02
C CYS A 11 -13.50 48.29 1.43
N LEU A 12 -14.81 48.10 1.54
CA LEU A 12 -15.46 47.69 2.76
C LEU A 12 -14.71 46.46 3.26
N LEU A 13 -13.92 46.63 4.33
CA LEU A 13 -13.45 45.55 5.17
C LEU A 13 -14.70 44.83 5.66
N GLY A 14 -15.09 43.78 4.93
CA GLY A 14 -16.08 42.83 5.40
C GLY A 14 -15.57 42.34 6.74
N SER A 15 -16.24 42.77 7.80
CA SER A 15 -16.08 42.26 9.14
C SER A 15 -16.12 40.75 9.05
N HIS A 16 -14.95 40.12 9.03
CA HIS A 16 -14.85 38.72 9.36
C HIS A 16 -15.37 38.65 10.78
N SER A 17 -16.58 38.10 10.92
CA SER A 17 -17.00 37.53 12.18
C SER A 17 -15.85 36.62 12.58
N GLN A 18 -15.03 37.08 13.53
CA GLN A 18 -14.24 36.19 14.36
C GLN A 18 -15.28 35.30 15.01
N ALA A 19 -15.55 34.16 14.38
CA ALA A 19 -16.06 33.03 15.11
C ALA A 19 -14.97 32.75 16.14
N LEU A 20 -15.17 33.27 17.34
CA LEU A 20 -14.41 32.93 18.53
C LEU A 20 -14.28 31.40 18.52
N GLY A 21 -13.07 30.90 18.27
CA GLY A 21 -12.77 29.49 18.43
C GLY A 21 -13.21 29.11 19.84
N ASN A 22 -14.11 28.12 19.94
CA ASN A 22 -14.55 27.62 21.24
C ASN A 22 -13.28 27.23 22.02
N GLY A 23 -13.10 27.78 23.23
CA GLY A 23 -11.84 27.63 23.98
C GLY A 23 -11.39 26.18 24.18
N GLY A 24 -12.30 25.20 24.09
CA GLY A 24 -11.97 23.77 24.11
C GLY A 24 -11.27 23.25 22.85
N ASP A 25 -11.68 23.69 21.66
CA ASP A 25 -11.11 23.21 20.39
C ASP A 25 -9.68 23.76 20.19
N ASP A 26 -9.45 25.01 20.57
CA ASP A 26 -8.13 25.64 20.52
C ASP A 26 -7.18 25.01 21.56
N MET A 27 -7.68 24.67 22.74
CA MET A 27 -6.94 23.92 23.76
C MET A 27 -6.57 22.52 23.27
N LEU A 28 -7.51 21.81 22.65
CA LEU A 28 -7.26 20.46 22.12
C LEU A 28 -6.24 20.51 20.97
N ARG A 29 -6.37 21.46 20.04
CA ARG A 29 -5.40 21.66 18.96
C ARG A 29 -4.00 21.90 19.50
N LYS A 30 -3.85 22.85 20.43
CA LYS A 30 -2.55 23.17 21.04
C LYS A 30 -1.97 21.97 21.79
N TYR A 31 -2.80 21.21 22.50
CA TYR A 31 -2.37 19.97 23.14
C TYR A 31 -1.84 18.96 22.12
N LEU A 32 -2.58 18.71 21.04
CA LEU A 32 -2.16 17.79 19.98
C LEU A 32 -0.87 18.25 19.30
N GLU A 33 -0.72 19.54 19.00
CA GLU A 33 0.52 20.11 18.46
C GLU A 33 1.72 19.86 19.38
N LEU A 34 1.57 20.09 20.69
CA LEU A 34 2.63 19.83 21.67
C LEU A 34 2.96 18.34 21.77
N ARG A 35 1.94 17.47 21.77
CA ARG A 35 2.17 16.01 21.79
C ARG A 35 2.85 15.51 20.52
N THR A 36 2.48 16.03 19.36
CA THR A 36 3.15 15.73 18.09
C THR A 36 4.61 16.17 18.16
N ALA A 37 4.89 17.41 18.58
CA ALA A 37 6.26 17.90 18.70
C ALA A 37 7.10 17.08 19.70
N GLU A 38 6.52 16.67 20.83
CA GLU A 38 7.20 15.79 21.80
C GLU A 38 7.57 14.44 21.18
N ILE A 39 6.64 13.81 20.46
CA ILE A 39 6.89 12.52 19.79
C ILE A 39 7.94 12.68 18.69
N GLU A 40 7.82 13.70 17.84
CA GLU A 40 8.77 13.98 16.75
C GLU A 40 10.18 14.25 17.27
N ASN A 41 10.33 15.04 18.33
CA ASN A 41 11.62 15.33 18.95
C ASN A 41 12.24 14.10 19.64
N SER A 42 11.43 13.10 19.98
CA SER A 42 11.88 11.83 20.57
C SER A 42 12.15 10.73 19.53
N PHE A 43 11.88 10.98 18.25
CA PHE A 43 12.04 9.99 17.19
C PHE A 43 13.50 9.51 17.13
N LEU A 44 13.70 8.20 17.34
CA LEU A 44 15.02 7.57 17.44
C LEU A 44 15.94 8.17 18.52
N GLY A 45 15.38 8.77 19.58
CA GLY A 45 16.17 9.38 20.66
C GLY A 45 17.12 8.41 21.38
N GLU A 46 16.86 7.11 21.28
CA GLU A 46 17.72 6.03 21.82
C GLU A 46 18.72 5.45 20.80
N VAL A 47 18.74 5.96 19.56
CA VAL A 47 19.62 5.50 18.48
C VAL A 47 20.63 6.60 18.16
N ALA A 48 21.80 6.56 18.82
CA ALA A 48 22.90 7.48 18.53
C ALA A 48 23.80 6.95 17.41
N ASP A 49 23.93 5.63 17.30
CA ASP A 49 24.83 4.96 16.37
C ASP A 49 24.26 3.65 15.79
N LYS A 50 25.10 2.94 15.04
CA LYS A 50 24.74 1.68 14.37
C LYS A 50 24.48 0.57 15.39
N GLU A 51 25.24 0.53 16.47
CA GLU A 51 25.16 -0.47 17.51
C GLU A 51 23.82 -0.37 18.25
N ASP A 52 23.39 0.85 18.57
CA ASP A 52 22.06 1.12 19.12
C ASP A 52 20.95 0.67 18.17
N TRP A 53 21.04 1.01 16.88
CA TRP A 53 20.06 0.57 15.88
C TRP A 53 19.96 -0.96 15.82
N ILE A 54 21.10 -1.67 15.76
CA ILE A 54 21.12 -3.14 15.70
C ILE A 54 20.47 -3.75 16.94
N ARG A 55 20.67 -3.14 18.12
CA ARG A 55 20.04 -3.55 19.38
C ARG A 55 18.53 -3.33 19.39
N LEU A 56 18.06 -2.19 18.89
CA LEU A 56 16.65 -1.75 19.01
C LEU A 56 15.74 -2.18 17.86
N LYS A 57 16.29 -2.46 16.66
CA LYS A 57 15.51 -2.72 15.44
C LYS A 57 14.46 -3.84 15.58
N GLU A 58 14.71 -4.88 16.37
CA GLU A 58 13.74 -5.97 16.51
C GLU A 58 12.52 -5.54 17.32
N GLY A 59 12.69 -4.71 18.36
CA GLY A 59 11.58 -4.09 19.08
C GLY A 59 10.72 -3.22 18.17
N TYR A 60 11.33 -2.37 17.34
CA TYR A 60 10.59 -1.58 16.34
C TYR A 60 9.84 -2.44 15.31
N ARG A 61 10.39 -3.60 14.93
CA ARG A 61 9.70 -4.55 14.04
C ARG A 61 8.51 -5.19 14.74
N GLU A 62 8.60 -5.48 16.03
CA GLU A 62 7.48 -5.99 16.84
C GLU A 62 6.37 -4.94 16.97
N ASP A 63 6.73 -3.70 17.27
CA ASP A 63 5.79 -2.57 17.34
C ASP A 63 5.08 -2.37 16.00
N LEU A 64 5.81 -2.39 14.89
CA LEU A 64 5.23 -2.29 13.55
C LEU A 64 4.24 -3.42 13.28
N ARG A 65 4.58 -4.66 13.63
CA ARG A 65 3.69 -5.82 13.46
C ARG A 65 2.45 -5.70 14.33
N TYR A 66 2.59 -5.21 15.55
CA TYR A 66 1.48 -4.95 16.46
C TYR A 66 0.54 -3.88 15.87
N MET A 67 1.09 -2.74 15.44
CA MET A 67 0.32 -1.65 14.83
C MET A 67 -0.41 -2.07 13.54
N LEU A 68 0.20 -2.98 12.77
CA LEU A 68 -0.44 -3.56 11.58
C LEU A 68 -1.50 -4.63 11.92
N GLY A 69 -1.69 -5.02 13.19
CA GLY A 69 -2.62 -6.11 13.55
C GLY A 69 -2.14 -7.49 13.12
N LEU A 70 -0.81 -7.68 13.01
CA LEU A 70 -0.14 -8.95 12.69
C LEU A 70 0.31 -9.72 13.95
N VAL A 71 -0.15 -9.29 15.11
CA VAL A 71 0.06 -9.93 16.41
C VAL A 71 -1.32 -10.29 17.01
N PRO A 72 -1.54 -11.55 17.45
CA PRO A 72 -0.62 -12.68 17.35
C PRO A 72 -0.34 -13.07 15.89
N SER A 73 0.82 -13.72 15.66
CA SER A 73 1.20 -14.14 14.32
C SER A 73 0.20 -15.15 13.76
N ARG A 74 -0.05 -15.06 12.46
CA ARG A 74 -0.88 -16.01 11.73
C ARG A 74 0.03 -17.10 11.13
N PRO A 75 -0.40 -18.37 11.11
CA PRO A 75 0.38 -19.41 10.47
C PRO A 75 0.49 -19.14 8.96
N ARG A 76 1.69 -19.36 8.41
CA ARG A 76 1.89 -19.42 6.96
C ARG A 76 1.38 -20.77 6.44
N THR A 77 0.10 -20.84 6.10
CA THR A 77 -0.56 -22.05 5.56
C THR A 77 -0.13 -22.33 4.12
N GLU A 78 -0.45 -23.49 3.56
CA GLU A 78 -0.19 -23.74 2.13
C GLU A 78 -0.85 -22.66 1.25
N LEU A 79 -0.13 -22.17 0.24
CA LEU A 79 -0.59 -21.09 -0.64
C LEU A 79 -1.71 -21.54 -1.60
N GLN A 80 -1.80 -22.83 -1.92
CA GLN A 80 -2.73 -23.36 -2.92
C GLN A 80 -2.70 -22.54 -4.23
N ALA A 81 -1.49 -22.19 -4.66
CA ALA A 81 -1.30 -21.31 -5.82
C ALA A 81 -1.70 -22.01 -7.11
N THR A 82 -2.51 -21.34 -7.93
CA THR A 82 -3.02 -21.87 -9.19
C THR A 82 -2.71 -20.90 -10.32
N VAL A 83 -2.04 -21.40 -11.36
CA VAL A 83 -1.87 -20.66 -12.62
C VAL A 83 -3.10 -20.91 -13.48
N THR A 84 -3.83 -19.86 -13.79
CA THR A 84 -5.12 -19.92 -14.51
C THR A 84 -4.97 -19.66 -16.00
N GLY A 85 -3.80 -19.21 -16.44
CA GLY A 85 -3.49 -19.07 -17.86
C GLY A 85 -2.15 -18.40 -18.09
N LYS A 86 -1.73 -18.42 -19.36
CA LYS A 86 -0.51 -17.75 -19.81
C LYS A 86 -0.80 -16.87 -21.01
N LEU A 87 -0.03 -15.79 -21.12
CA LEU A 87 -0.04 -14.88 -22.25
C LEU A 87 1.40 -14.62 -22.67
N GLU A 88 1.60 -14.39 -23.96
CA GLU A 88 2.88 -13.91 -24.48
C GLU A 88 2.75 -12.45 -24.88
N GLY A 89 3.75 -11.66 -24.52
CA GLY A 89 3.95 -10.31 -25.00
C GLY A 89 5.29 -10.18 -25.71
N GLU A 90 5.60 -8.97 -26.15
CA GLU A 90 6.87 -8.67 -26.79
C GLU A 90 8.01 -8.70 -25.76
N GLY A 91 8.82 -9.77 -25.82
CA GLY A 91 9.99 -9.98 -24.95
C GLY A 91 9.68 -10.58 -23.58
N PHE A 92 8.42 -10.87 -23.25
CA PHE A 92 8.02 -11.43 -21.96
C PHE A 92 6.87 -12.42 -22.05
N VAL A 93 6.72 -13.24 -21.02
CA VAL A 93 5.55 -14.09 -20.77
C VAL A 93 4.86 -13.65 -19.49
N VAL A 94 3.56 -13.85 -19.41
CA VAL A 94 2.74 -13.56 -18.22
C VAL A 94 2.03 -14.84 -17.80
N GLU A 95 2.17 -15.22 -16.54
CA GLU A 95 1.31 -16.21 -15.89
C GLU A 95 0.27 -15.49 -15.04
N LYS A 96 -1.01 -15.73 -15.34
CA LYS A 96 -2.12 -15.28 -14.49
C LYS A 96 -2.28 -16.28 -13.37
N LEU A 97 -2.36 -15.82 -12.12
CA LEU A 97 -2.42 -16.72 -10.98
C LEU A 97 -3.27 -16.15 -9.84
N HIS A 98 -3.67 -17.05 -8.95
CA HIS A 98 -4.11 -16.69 -7.62
C HIS A 98 -3.48 -17.62 -6.58
N TYR A 99 -3.41 -17.17 -5.35
CA TYR A 99 -3.04 -17.97 -4.18
C TYR A 99 -3.84 -17.52 -2.96
N GLN A 100 -3.80 -18.30 -1.88
CA GLN A 100 -4.42 -17.96 -0.61
C GLN A 100 -3.36 -17.42 0.37
N SER A 101 -3.47 -16.14 0.75
CA SER A 101 -2.59 -15.55 1.77
C SER A 101 -2.97 -16.04 3.18
N SER A 102 -4.25 -16.34 3.37
CA SER A 102 -4.82 -17.06 4.51
C SER A 102 -5.94 -17.98 3.99
N PRO A 103 -6.35 -19.02 4.73
CA PRO A 103 -7.45 -19.88 4.29
C PRO A 103 -8.70 -19.07 3.91
N GLY A 104 -9.14 -19.21 2.66
CA GLY A 104 -10.28 -18.49 2.08
C GLY A 104 -10.00 -17.04 1.63
N LEU A 105 -8.82 -16.49 1.91
CA LEU A 105 -8.43 -15.14 1.46
C LEU A 105 -7.53 -15.25 0.22
N TYR A 106 -8.12 -15.03 -0.94
CA TYR A 106 -7.45 -15.11 -2.22
C TYR A 106 -6.78 -13.80 -2.61
N VAL A 107 -5.57 -13.92 -3.16
CA VAL A 107 -4.81 -12.83 -3.79
C VAL A 107 -4.61 -13.19 -5.25
N THR A 108 -5.00 -12.29 -6.14
CA THR A 108 -4.86 -12.42 -7.58
C THR A 108 -3.63 -11.65 -8.06
N GLY A 109 -2.90 -12.23 -9.01
CA GLY A 109 -1.64 -11.67 -9.48
C GLY A 109 -1.27 -12.10 -10.89
N ASN A 110 -0.30 -11.40 -11.45
CA ASN A 110 0.31 -11.71 -12.73
C ASN A 110 1.82 -11.79 -12.53
N LEU A 111 2.43 -12.93 -12.87
CA LEU A 111 3.87 -13.13 -12.87
C LEU A 111 4.42 -12.88 -14.26
N TYR A 112 5.24 -11.86 -14.41
CA TYR A 112 5.94 -11.50 -15.64
C TYR A 112 7.35 -12.06 -15.59
N ALA A 113 7.81 -12.68 -16.67
CA ALA A 113 9.18 -13.17 -16.80
C ALA A 113 9.70 -12.97 -18.23
N PRO A 114 11.04 -12.87 -18.44
CA PRO A 114 11.60 -12.79 -19.77
C PRO A 114 11.17 -14.00 -20.61
N LYS A 115 10.83 -13.74 -21.89
CA LYS A 115 10.44 -14.80 -22.83
C LYS A 115 11.62 -15.71 -23.15
N GLU A 116 12.78 -15.11 -23.36
CA GLU A 116 14.04 -15.82 -23.59
C GLU A 116 14.84 -15.82 -22.30
N ARG A 117 15.13 -17.02 -21.78
CA ARG A 117 16.02 -17.23 -20.63
C ARG A 117 16.65 -18.61 -20.71
N ARG A 118 17.86 -18.75 -20.17
CA ARG A 118 18.56 -20.04 -20.18
C ARG A 118 17.84 -21.01 -19.22
N LYS A 119 17.82 -22.29 -19.57
CA LYS A 119 17.24 -23.32 -18.70
C LYS A 119 17.99 -23.35 -17.38
N GLY A 120 17.25 -23.21 -16.27
CA GLY A 120 17.83 -23.17 -14.92
C GLY A 120 18.44 -21.82 -14.52
N GLU A 121 18.32 -20.79 -15.36
CA GLU A 121 18.71 -19.43 -15.01
C GLU A 121 17.80 -18.87 -13.92
N LYS A 122 18.45 -18.34 -12.88
CA LYS A 122 17.85 -17.63 -11.76
C LYS A 122 17.93 -16.15 -12.04
N LEU A 123 16.81 -15.46 -11.88
CA LEU A 123 16.67 -14.04 -12.18
C LEU A 123 16.24 -13.29 -10.92
N PRO A 124 16.71 -12.05 -10.73
CA PRO A 124 16.26 -11.23 -9.62
C PRO A 124 14.73 -11.08 -9.64
N ALA A 125 14.11 -11.38 -8.50
CA ALA A 125 12.66 -11.30 -8.35
C ALA A 125 12.21 -9.96 -7.74
N VAL A 126 11.12 -9.41 -8.28
CA VAL A 126 10.49 -8.18 -7.81
C VAL A 126 9.04 -8.48 -7.46
N LEU A 127 8.64 -8.16 -6.23
CA LEU A 127 7.24 -8.03 -5.87
C LEU A 127 6.79 -6.58 -6.11
N TYR A 128 5.77 -6.40 -6.94
CA TYR A 128 5.16 -5.10 -7.20
C TYR A 128 3.78 -5.03 -6.54
N MET A 129 3.65 -4.16 -5.54
CA MET A 129 2.37 -3.86 -4.87
C MET A 129 1.65 -2.77 -5.65
N CYS A 130 0.44 -3.04 -6.14
CA CYS A 130 -0.28 -2.09 -6.98
C CYS A 130 -0.83 -0.90 -6.19
N GLY A 131 -0.82 0.28 -6.82
CA GLY A 131 -1.53 1.46 -6.30
C GLY A 131 -3.02 1.47 -6.64
N HIS A 132 -3.69 2.61 -6.52
CA HIS A 132 -5.15 2.72 -6.65
C HIS A 132 -5.67 2.88 -8.10
N GLY A 133 -4.99 2.27 -9.08
CA GLY A 133 -5.37 2.29 -10.50
C GLY A 133 -6.53 1.34 -10.81
N ARG A 134 -7.78 1.79 -10.66
CA ARG A 134 -8.98 0.97 -10.93
C ARG A 134 -9.09 0.59 -12.41
N VAL A 135 -9.31 -0.69 -12.70
CA VAL A 135 -9.69 -1.18 -14.03
C VAL A 135 -10.98 -1.97 -13.93
N LYS A 136 -12.06 -1.37 -14.42
CA LYS A 136 -13.40 -1.98 -14.41
C LYS A 136 -14.08 -1.70 -15.74
N LYS A 137 -14.58 -2.75 -16.39
CA LYS A 137 -15.32 -2.64 -17.65
C LYS A 137 -16.62 -3.42 -17.53
N ASP A 138 -17.73 -2.80 -17.90
CA ASP A 138 -19.06 -3.42 -17.88
C ASP A 138 -19.42 -4.06 -16.53
N GLY A 139 -19.02 -3.41 -15.43
CA GLY A 139 -19.27 -3.89 -14.07
C GLY A 139 -18.31 -4.98 -13.57
N VAL A 140 -17.38 -5.47 -14.39
CA VAL A 140 -16.39 -6.51 -14.04
C VAL A 140 -15.05 -5.87 -13.68
N SER A 141 -14.55 -6.16 -12.48
CA SER A 141 -13.20 -5.75 -12.06
C SER A 141 -12.15 -6.66 -12.68
N TYR A 142 -11.12 -6.08 -13.29
CA TYR A 142 -9.99 -6.81 -13.87
C TYR A 142 -8.77 -6.84 -12.93
N GLY A 143 -8.90 -6.22 -11.76
CA GLY A 143 -7.80 -6.00 -10.84
C GLY A 143 -6.92 -4.81 -11.24
N ASN A 144 -6.45 -4.08 -10.24
CA ASN A 144 -5.55 -2.94 -10.44
C ASN A 144 -4.18 -3.36 -11.00
N LYS A 145 -3.76 -4.63 -10.89
CA LYS A 145 -2.58 -5.14 -11.60
C LYS A 145 -2.64 -4.94 -13.12
N VAL A 146 -3.83 -4.84 -13.70
CA VAL A 146 -4.01 -4.55 -15.13
C VAL A 146 -3.66 -3.09 -15.44
N HIS A 147 -3.92 -2.14 -14.55
CA HIS A 147 -3.47 -0.76 -14.74
C HIS A 147 -1.94 -0.67 -14.78
N TYR A 148 -1.29 -1.47 -13.92
CA TYR A 148 0.17 -1.48 -13.74
C TYR A 148 0.92 -2.49 -14.59
N HIS A 149 0.24 -3.21 -15.51
CA HIS A 149 0.86 -4.28 -16.33
C HIS A 149 2.15 -3.85 -17.05
N HIS A 150 2.25 -2.57 -17.41
CA HIS A 150 3.42 -1.98 -18.05
C HIS A 150 4.69 -2.04 -17.18
N HIS A 151 4.58 -2.02 -15.85
CA HIS A 151 5.71 -2.23 -14.95
C HIS A 151 6.21 -3.68 -15.00
N GLY A 152 5.30 -4.65 -14.91
CA GLY A 152 5.66 -6.07 -15.02
C GLY A 152 6.33 -6.39 -16.36
N ALA A 153 5.78 -5.85 -17.45
CA ALA A 153 6.36 -5.98 -18.78
C ALA A 153 7.74 -5.31 -18.89
N TRP A 154 7.93 -4.14 -18.29
CA TRP A 154 9.22 -3.47 -18.26
C TRP A 154 10.26 -4.31 -17.52
N PHE A 155 9.97 -4.76 -16.29
CA PHE A 155 10.88 -5.60 -15.51
C PHE A 155 11.27 -6.88 -16.25
N ALA A 156 10.29 -7.58 -16.81
CA ALA A 156 10.55 -8.80 -17.58
C ALA A 156 11.45 -8.57 -18.80
N ARG A 157 11.27 -7.47 -19.53
CA ARG A 157 12.18 -7.13 -20.65
C ARG A 157 13.59 -6.77 -20.20
N HIS A 158 13.79 -6.45 -18.93
CA HIS A 158 15.10 -6.10 -18.36
C HIS A 158 15.72 -7.22 -17.52
N GLY A 159 15.24 -8.46 -17.67
CA GLY A 159 15.85 -9.63 -17.02
C GLY A 159 15.39 -9.90 -15.60
N TYR A 160 14.24 -9.35 -15.18
CA TYR A 160 13.66 -9.59 -13.86
C TYR A 160 12.43 -10.48 -13.93
N VAL A 161 12.20 -11.28 -12.90
CA VAL A 161 10.88 -11.88 -12.66
C VAL A 161 10.07 -10.91 -11.82
N CYS A 162 8.88 -10.53 -12.25
CA CYS A 162 8.07 -9.54 -11.54
C CYS A 162 6.66 -10.06 -11.26
N LEU A 163 6.32 -10.20 -9.98
CA LEU A 163 4.97 -10.54 -9.55
C LEU A 163 4.21 -9.27 -9.19
N LEU A 164 3.17 -8.96 -9.96
CA LEU A 164 2.20 -7.91 -9.61
C LEU A 164 1.05 -8.57 -8.87
N ILE A 165 0.71 -8.08 -7.68
CA ILE A 165 -0.50 -8.51 -6.97
C ILE A 165 -1.50 -7.36 -6.86
N ASP A 166 -2.78 -7.71 -6.89
CA ASP A 166 -3.86 -6.76 -6.67
C ASP A 166 -3.92 -6.28 -5.21
N THR A 167 -4.48 -5.09 -5.00
CA THR A 167 -4.91 -4.66 -3.67
C THR A 167 -6.27 -5.25 -3.33
N ILE A 168 -6.58 -5.36 -2.04
CA ILE A 168 -7.87 -5.79 -1.50
C ILE A 168 -8.99 -4.94 -2.06
N GLN A 169 -8.80 -3.62 -2.21
CA GLN A 169 -9.88 -2.75 -2.66
C GLN A 169 -10.25 -2.95 -4.13
N LEU A 170 -9.24 -3.05 -4.99
CA LEU A 170 -9.38 -2.87 -6.44
C LEU A 170 -8.94 -4.10 -7.24
N GLY A 171 -8.80 -5.25 -6.57
CA GLY A 171 -8.47 -6.51 -7.22
C GLY A 171 -9.60 -7.09 -8.06
N GLU A 172 -9.32 -8.25 -8.67
CA GLU A 172 -10.38 -9.06 -9.30
C GLU A 172 -11.43 -9.49 -8.27
N ILE A 173 -10.99 -9.70 -7.03
CA ILE A 173 -11.83 -9.96 -5.86
C ILE A 173 -11.86 -8.66 -5.04
N GLU A 174 -12.82 -7.79 -5.34
CA GLU A 174 -12.97 -6.49 -4.65
C GLU A 174 -13.42 -6.70 -3.19
N GLY A 175 -12.71 -6.04 -2.28
CA GLY A 175 -13.01 -5.95 -0.86
C GLY A 175 -13.14 -4.51 -0.38
N ILE A 176 -13.45 -4.35 0.91
CA ILE A 176 -13.52 -3.02 1.54
C ILE A 176 -12.14 -2.70 2.11
N HIS A 177 -11.62 -1.52 1.79
CA HIS A 177 -10.31 -1.03 2.27
C HIS A 177 -10.44 0.27 3.07
N HIS A 178 -11.43 1.11 2.79
CA HIS A 178 -11.64 2.40 3.48
C HIS A 178 -12.80 2.35 4.49
N GLY A 179 -12.82 1.31 5.33
CA GLY A 179 -13.89 1.05 6.30
C GLY A 179 -14.05 2.19 7.32
N THR A 180 -12.98 2.51 8.04
CA THR A 180 -12.98 3.59 9.05
C THR A 180 -12.98 4.99 8.43
N TYR A 181 -12.50 5.14 7.19
CA TYR A 181 -12.44 6.42 6.50
C TYR A 181 -13.78 6.86 5.89
N SER A 182 -14.59 5.91 5.37
CA SER A 182 -15.75 6.25 4.54
C SER A 182 -16.99 5.37 4.72
N LYS A 183 -16.96 4.40 5.64
CA LYS A 183 -18.03 3.41 5.83
C LYS A 183 -18.49 3.25 7.28
N ASP A 184 -18.03 4.11 8.18
CA ASP A 184 -18.36 4.07 9.62
C ASP A 184 -18.07 2.71 10.28
N MET A 185 -17.12 1.94 9.75
CA MET A 185 -16.77 0.60 10.24
C MET A 185 -15.78 0.66 11.40
N TRP A 186 -16.09 1.46 12.42
CA TRP A 186 -15.24 1.69 13.60
C TRP A 186 -14.92 0.39 14.36
N TRP A 187 -15.80 -0.61 14.24
CA TRP A 187 -15.61 -1.95 14.81
C TRP A 187 -14.42 -2.72 14.22
N TRP A 188 -13.83 -2.29 13.10
CA TRP A 188 -12.59 -2.88 12.57
C TRP A 188 -11.44 -2.81 13.56
N VAL A 189 -11.28 -1.66 14.22
CA VAL A 189 -10.23 -1.45 15.22
C VAL A 189 -10.43 -2.41 16.40
N SER A 190 -11.67 -2.57 16.87
CA SER A 190 -12.02 -3.50 17.95
C SER A 190 -11.79 -4.98 17.60
N ARG A 191 -11.68 -5.31 16.32
CA ARG A 191 -11.38 -6.67 15.82
C ARG A 191 -9.89 -6.87 15.50
N GLY A 192 -9.04 -5.86 15.75
CA GLY A 192 -7.63 -5.89 15.37
C GLY A 192 -7.42 -5.92 13.85
N TYR A 193 -8.43 -5.51 13.07
CA TYR A 193 -8.35 -5.48 11.62
C TYR A 193 -7.78 -4.14 11.15
N THR A 194 -6.74 -4.20 10.30
CA THR A 194 -6.24 -3.05 9.55
C THR A 194 -6.10 -3.44 8.07
N PRO A 195 -6.56 -2.60 7.12
CA PRO A 195 -6.35 -2.85 5.69
C PRO A 195 -4.87 -2.99 5.35
N ALA A 196 -4.04 -2.09 5.88
CA ALA A 196 -2.59 -2.11 5.69
C ALA A 196 -1.95 -3.42 6.18
N GLY A 197 -2.42 -3.97 7.30
CA GLY A 197 -1.96 -5.26 7.81
C GLY A 197 -2.29 -6.42 6.88
N VAL A 198 -3.48 -6.42 6.28
CA VAL A 198 -3.85 -7.47 5.32
C VAL A 198 -3.05 -7.33 4.02
N GLU A 199 -2.81 -6.11 3.53
CA GLU A 199 -1.95 -5.88 2.36
C GLU A 199 -0.50 -6.30 2.62
N ALA A 200 0.05 -5.94 3.79
CA ALA A 200 1.38 -6.36 4.22
C ALA A 200 1.47 -7.89 4.30
N TRP A 201 0.44 -8.54 4.85
CA TRP A 201 0.36 -9.99 4.88
C TRP A 201 0.29 -10.59 3.48
N ASN A 202 -0.56 -10.07 2.59
CA ASN A 202 -0.64 -10.50 1.20
C ASN A 202 0.72 -10.41 0.50
N GLY A 203 1.45 -9.30 0.70
CA GLY A 203 2.79 -9.10 0.17
C GLY A 203 3.82 -10.09 0.73
N MET A 204 3.84 -10.33 2.05
CA MET A 204 4.69 -11.35 2.64
C MET A 204 4.43 -12.74 2.05
N ARG A 205 3.15 -13.10 1.86
CA ARG A 205 2.76 -14.37 1.25
C ARG A 205 3.06 -14.43 -0.26
N ALA A 206 3.11 -13.29 -0.94
CA ALA A 206 3.57 -13.19 -2.32
C ALA A 206 5.07 -13.50 -2.44
N ILE A 207 5.88 -13.06 -1.46
CA ILE A 207 7.29 -13.41 -1.39
C ILE A 207 7.45 -14.92 -1.17
N ASP A 208 6.65 -15.53 -0.28
CA ASP A 208 6.64 -16.99 -0.12
C ASP A 208 6.35 -17.71 -1.46
N TYR A 209 5.45 -17.17 -2.27
CA TYR A 209 5.19 -17.71 -3.61
C TYR A 209 6.39 -17.55 -4.53
N LEU A 210 7.01 -16.38 -4.59
CA LEU A 210 8.21 -16.13 -5.41
C LEU A 210 9.35 -17.09 -5.08
N LEU A 211 9.55 -17.41 -3.80
CA LEU A 211 10.57 -18.38 -3.34
C LEU A 211 10.31 -19.81 -3.86
N THR A 212 9.08 -20.13 -4.27
CA THR A 212 8.76 -21.45 -4.88
C THR A 212 9.10 -21.50 -6.37
N ARG A 213 9.42 -20.36 -7.00
CA ARG A 213 9.60 -20.27 -8.44
C ARG A 213 11.00 -20.73 -8.86
N PRO A 214 11.12 -21.67 -9.81
CA PRO A 214 12.44 -22.11 -10.27
C PRO A 214 13.22 -20.98 -10.97
N GLU A 215 12.54 -19.98 -11.53
CA GLU A 215 13.15 -18.83 -12.20
C GLU A 215 13.56 -17.67 -11.27
N GLY A 216 13.10 -17.60 -10.02
CA GLY A 216 13.44 -16.53 -9.09
C GLY A 216 14.69 -16.83 -8.26
N ASP A 217 15.57 -15.84 -8.13
CA ASP A 217 16.68 -15.76 -7.14
C ASP A 217 16.20 -15.03 -5.86
#